data_AF-A0AAV8VKU2-F1
#
_entry.id   AF-A0AAV8VKU2-F1
#
_cell.length_a   1.000
_cell.length_b   1.000
_cell.length_c   1.000
_cell.angle_alpha   90.00
_cell.angle_beta   90.00
_cell.angle_gamma   90.00
#
_symmetry.space_group_name_H-M   'P 1'
#
loop_
_entity.id
_entity.type
_entity.pdbx_description
1 polymer ?
#
loop_
_entity_poly.entity_id
_entity_poly.type
_entity_poly.pdbx_seq_one_letter_code
_entity_poly.pdbx_strand_id
1 'polypeptide(L)'
;MVNLTYPTAPAEIIEQLSVSSFADGLRDPEISQLVRLTKHKTISEALAQALEIEAAKQASRGSSKIRQVKTYHGKDRMETANGNLADIIIEVVEKYKKGQDSENSTMNRRRPIRCWTCGVEGHMKSRCPQPPTEQNQGNAN
;
A
#
# COMPACT_ATOMS: atom_id res chain seq x y z
N MET A 1 8.23 -38.96 -14.24
CA MET A 1 7.20 -39.25 -15.27
C MET A 1 7.75 -39.16 -16.69
N VAL A 2 8.64 -38.21 -17.01
CA VAL A 2 9.15 -37.95 -18.38
C VAL A 2 9.83 -39.16 -19.06
N ASN A 3 10.67 -39.93 -18.34
CA ASN A 3 11.30 -41.13 -18.92
C ASN A 3 10.31 -42.18 -19.42
N LEU A 4 9.11 -42.24 -18.84
CA LEU A 4 8.10 -43.24 -19.21
C LEU A 4 7.24 -42.78 -20.40
N THR A 5 7.10 -41.46 -20.60
CA THR A 5 6.27 -40.91 -21.68
C THR A 5 7.00 -40.84 -23.02
N TYR A 6 8.33 -40.79 -23.02
CA TYR A 6 9.17 -40.70 -24.23
C TYR A 6 10.36 -41.66 -24.20
N PRO A 7 10.13 -42.98 -24.29
CA PRO A 7 11.20 -43.98 -24.15
C PRO A 7 12.19 -44.01 -25.32
N THR A 8 11.82 -43.49 -26.49
CA THR A 8 12.67 -43.44 -27.70
C THR A 8 13.35 -42.08 -27.91
N ALA A 9 13.08 -41.09 -27.04
CA ALA A 9 13.67 -39.77 -27.17
C ALA A 9 15.15 -39.77 -26.73
N PRO A 10 15.98 -38.88 -27.31
CA PRO A 10 17.36 -38.72 -26.87
C PRO A 10 17.41 -38.18 -25.43
N ALA A 11 18.43 -38.61 -24.68
CA ALA A 11 18.59 -38.29 -23.25
C ALA A 11 18.59 -36.78 -22.96
N GLU A 12 19.14 -35.97 -23.87
CA GLU A 12 19.19 -34.51 -23.76
C GLU A 12 17.79 -33.87 -23.71
N ILE A 13 16.88 -34.32 -24.58
CA ILE A 13 15.50 -33.81 -24.62
C ILE A 13 14.73 -34.27 -23.37
N ILE A 14 14.98 -35.50 -22.92
CA ILE A 14 14.37 -36.04 -21.71
C ILE A 14 14.79 -35.24 -20.48
N GLU A 15 16.08 -34.90 -20.37
CA GLU A 15 16.59 -34.04 -19.30
C GLU A 15 15.96 -32.65 -19.35
N GLN A 16 15.89 -32.05 -20.54
CA GLN A 16 15.27 -30.74 -20.68
C GLN A 16 13.79 -30.74 -20.28
N LEU A 17 13.01 -31.74 -20.70
CA LEU A 17 11.62 -31.92 -20.26
C LEU A 17 11.53 -32.21 -18.75
N SER A 18 12.52 -32.92 -18.20
CA SER A 18 12.58 -33.22 -16.76
C SER A 18 12.80 -31.94 -15.96
N VAL A 19 13.71 -31.06 -16.41
CA VAL A 19 13.93 -29.73 -15.82
C VAL A 19 12.68 -28.87 -15.91
N SER A 20 12.00 -28.83 -17.07
CA SER A 20 10.78 -28.02 -17.21
C SER A 20 9.65 -28.53 -16.32
N SER A 21 9.43 -29.84 -16.29
CA SER A 21 8.42 -30.47 -15.42
C SER A 21 8.74 -30.29 -13.94
N PHE A 22 10.02 -30.32 -13.56
CA PHE A 22 10.46 -30.00 -12.20
C PHE A 22 10.12 -28.55 -11.84
N ALA A 23 10.45 -27.59 -12.71
CA ALA A 23 10.15 -26.19 -12.48
C ALA A 23 8.63 -25.92 -12.38
N ASP A 24 7.81 -26.63 -13.15
CA ASP A 24 6.34 -26.58 -13.07
C ASP A 24 5.80 -27.15 -11.75
N GLY A 25 6.51 -28.13 -11.15
CA GLY A 25 6.11 -28.79 -9.91
C GLY A 25 6.54 -28.08 -8.62
N LEU A 26 7.35 -27.03 -8.70
CA LEU A 26 7.82 -26.27 -7.53
C LEU A 26 6.68 -25.47 -6.89
N ARG A 27 6.54 -25.57 -5.56
CA ARG A 27 5.49 -24.88 -4.80
C ARG A 27 5.71 -23.37 -4.69
N ASP A 28 6.96 -22.94 -4.59
CA ASP A 28 7.32 -21.52 -4.49
C ASP A 28 7.49 -20.90 -5.88
N PRO A 29 6.66 -19.91 -6.26
CA PRO A 29 6.70 -19.30 -7.59
C PRO A 29 8.01 -18.56 -7.85
N GLU A 30 8.61 -17.97 -6.81
CA GLU A 30 9.91 -17.30 -6.91
C GLU A 30 11.03 -18.28 -7.24
N ILE A 31 11.06 -19.44 -6.57
CA ILE A 31 12.07 -20.47 -6.83
C ILE A 31 11.87 -21.07 -8.22
N SER A 32 10.61 -21.34 -8.61
CA SER A 32 10.26 -21.80 -9.96
C SER A 32 10.76 -20.84 -11.04
N GLN A 33 10.50 -19.53 -10.88
CA GLN A 33 10.95 -18.52 -11.82
C GLN A 33 12.48 -18.45 -11.90
N LEU A 34 13.16 -18.51 -10.76
CA LEU A 34 14.62 -18.42 -10.73
C LEU A 34 15.27 -19.62 -11.43
N VAL A 35 14.76 -20.82 -11.20
CA VAL A 35 15.21 -22.06 -11.85
C VAL A 35 15.03 -22.01 -13.38
N ARG A 36 13.99 -21.31 -13.88
CA ARG A 36 13.78 -21.12 -15.33
C ARG A 36 14.75 -20.12 -15.95
N LEU A 37 15.12 -19.08 -15.20
CA LEU A 37 16.02 -18.03 -15.69
C LEU A 37 17.45 -18.55 -15.87
N THR A 38 17.87 -19.48 -15.02
CA THR A 38 19.23 -20.01 -14.96
C THR A 38 19.50 -21.12 -15.99
N LYS A 39 18.46 -21.65 -16.66
CA LYS A 39 18.55 -22.59 -17.79
C LYS A 39 19.51 -23.78 -17.55
N HIS A 40 19.22 -24.56 -16.52
CA HIS A 40 19.97 -25.77 -16.19
C HIS A 40 19.91 -26.81 -17.31
N LYS A 41 20.98 -27.60 -17.44
CA LYS A 41 21.07 -28.69 -18.42
C LYS A 41 20.57 -30.01 -17.87
N THR A 42 20.67 -30.20 -16.56
CA THR A 42 20.24 -31.43 -15.89
C THR A 42 19.26 -31.12 -14.77
N ILE A 43 18.40 -32.09 -14.47
CA ILE A 43 17.46 -32.00 -13.35
C ILE A 43 18.20 -31.90 -12.00
N SER A 44 19.37 -32.52 -11.88
CA SER A 44 20.19 -32.48 -10.67
C SER A 44 20.72 -31.08 -10.35
N GLU A 45 21.13 -30.33 -11.37
CA GLU A 45 21.61 -28.96 -11.25
C GLU A 45 20.47 -28.03 -10.83
N ALA A 46 19.30 -28.18 -11.47
CA ALA A 46 18.10 -27.44 -11.11
C ALA A 46 17.65 -27.69 -9.67
N LEU A 47 17.75 -28.94 -9.21
CA LEU A 47 17.41 -29.35 -7.85
C LEU A 47 18.39 -28.73 -6.83
N ALA A 48 19.70 -28.82 -7.10
CA ALA A 48 20.72 -28.25 -6.24
C ALA A 48 20.53 -26.73 -6.06
N GLN A 49 20.24 -26.01 -7.15
CA GLN A 49 19.99 -24.58 -7.08
C GLN A 49 18.69 -24.26 -6.31
N ALA A 50 17.61 -25.01 -6.54
CA ALA A 50 16.35 -24.81 -5.82
C ALA A 50 16.55 -24.96 -4.30
N LEU A 51 17.30 -25.98 -3.87
CA LEU A 51 17.64 -26.20 -2.47
C LEU A 51 18.51 -25.08 -1.89
N GLU A 52 19.48 -24.58 -2.66
CA GLU A 52 20.34 -23.46 -2.22
C GLU A 52 19.51 -22.20 -1.97
N ILE A 53 18.58 -21.88 -2.86
CA ILE A 53 17.68 -20.73 -2.71
C ILE A 53 16.76 -20.91 -1.50
N GLU A 54 16.18 -22.10 -1.33
CA GLU A 54 15.29 -22.41 -0.21
C GLU A 54 16.04 -22.27 1.13
N ALA A 55 17.25 -22.82 1.21
CA ALA A 55 18.11 -22.71 2.38
C ALA A 55 18.50 -21.25 2.66
N ALA A 56 18.89 -20.50 1.62
CA ALA A 56 19.21 -19.07 1.76
C ALA A 56 17.99 -18.25 2.22
N LYS A 57 16.81 -18.52 1.66
CA LYS A 57 15.55 -17.88 2.05
C LYS A 57 15.20 -18.21 3.51
N GLN A 58 15.36 -19.47 3.92
CA GLN A 58 15.12 -19.89 5.30
C GLN A 58 16.10 -19.26 6.29
N ALA A 59 17.38 -19.12 5.93
CA ALA A 59 18.37 -18.43 6.76
C ALA A 59 18.10 -16.92 6.86
N SER A 60 17.68 -16.28 5.76
CA SER A 60 17.38 -14.84 5.72
C SER A 60 16.12 -14.45 6.50
N ARG A 61 15.16 -15.37 6.68
CA ARG A 61 13.94 -15.14 7.48
C ARG A 61 14.22 -14.67 8.90
N GLY A 62 15.38 -15.01 9.47
CA GLY A 62 15.78 -14.59 10.81
C GLY A 62 16.62 -13.31 10.88
N SER A 63 17.24 -12.88 9.78
CA SER A 63 18.32 -11.88 9.84
C SER A 63 17.85 -10.43 9.67
N SER A 64 16.67 -10.21 9.09
CA SER A 64 16.23 -8.86 8.72
C SER A 64 14.83 -8.55 9.25
N LYS A 65 14.75 -8.07 10.50
CA LYS A 65 13.58 -7.31 10.97
C LYS A 65 13.56 -5.95 10.28
N ILE A 66 13.21 -5.92 9.00
CA ILE A 66 13.03 -4.67 8.27
C ILE A 66 11.77 -4.01 8.84
N ARG A 67 11.85 -2.76 9.28
CA ARG A 67 10.65 -1.97 9.61
C ARG A 67 9.85 -1.82 8.32
N GLN A 68 8.77 -2.60 8.20
CA GLN A 68 7.80 -2.43 7.15
C GLN A 68 7.20 -1.03 7.30
N VAL A 69 7.49 -0.14 6.36
CA VAL A 69 6.83 1.16 6.28
C VAL A 69 5.39 0.88 5.85
N LYS A 70 4.47 0.81 6.82
CA LYS A 70 3.04 0.85 6.53
C LYS A 70 2.77 2.21 5.90
N THR A 71 2.64 2.25 4.57
CA THR A 71 1.95 3.37 3.93
C THR A 71 0.52 3.33 4.45
N TYR A 72 0.13 4.33 5.22
CA TYR A 72 -1.24 4.47 5.69
C TYR A 72 -2.13 4.78 4.49
N HIS A 73 -2.66 3.75 3.83
CA HIS A 73 -3.91 3.87 3.10
C HIS A 73 -5.01 3.35 4.01
N GLY A 74 -5.94 4.25 4.35
CA GLY A 74 -6.97 3.99 5.32
C GLY A 74 -7.82 2.78 4.93
N LYS A 75 -7.95 1.85 5.89
CA LYS A 75 -8.86 0.70 5.95
C LYS A 75 -8.62 -0.44 4.96
N ASP A 76 -7.82 -1.39 5.43
CA ASP A 76 -8.14 -2.82 5.54
C ASP A 76 -9.31 -3.33 4.68
N ARG A 77 -8.98 -3.83 3.49
CA ARG A 77 -9.57 -5.06 2.98
C ARG A 77 -8.46 -5.83 2.26
N MET A 78 -7.99 -6.88 2.90
CA MET A 78 -7.17 -7.90 2.26
C MET A 78 -8.02 -8.52 1.17
N GLU A 79 -7.72 -8.25 -0.09
CA GLU A 79 -8.00 -9.15 -1.20
C GLU A 79 -7.19 -8.72 -2.44
N THR A 80 -6.37 -9.67 -2.88
CA THR A 80 -5.84 -9.87 -4.24
C THR A 80 -5.01 -8.75 -4.88
N ALA A 81 -3.77 -9.14 -5.21
CA ALA A 81 -2.80 -8.41 -6.01
C ALA A 81 -3.21 -8.27 -7.50
N ASN A 82 -4.44 -7.84 -7.76
CA ASN A 82 -4.97 -7.44 -9.07
C ASN A 82 -6.09 -6.40 -8.82
N GLY A 83 -5.75 -5.27 -8.19
CA GLY A 83 -6.67 -4.13 -8.16
C GLY A 83 -6.90 -3.69 -9.60
N ASN A 84 -8.09 -3.98 -10.14
CA ASN A 84 -8.45 -3.63 -11.51
C ASN A 84 -8.27 -2.11 -11.67
N LEU A 85 -7.59 -1.67 -12.73
CA LEU A 85 -7.47 -0.24 -13.03
C LEU A 85 -8.83 0.48 -12.99
N ALA A 86 -9.91 -0.24 -13.30
CA ALA A 86 -11.28 0.23 -13.18
C ALA A 86 -11.65 0.73 -11.77
N ASP A 87 -11.24 0.02 -10.72
CA ASP A 87 -11.57 0.38 -9.33
C ASP A 87 -10.82 1.65 -8.90
N ILE A 88 -9.56 1.80 -9.32
CA ILE A 88 -8.76 3.01 -9.11
C ILE A 88 -9.38 4.20 -9.87
N ILE A 89 -9.80 4.00 -11.13
CA ILE A 89 -10.43 5.04 -11.94
C ILE A 89 -11.76 5.49 -11.32
N ILE A 90 -12.57 4.56 -10.82
CA ILE A 90 -13.83 4.87 -10.12
C ILE A 90 -13.56 5.70 -8.86
N GLU A 91 -12.56 5.33 -8.07
CA GLU A 91 -12.20 6.07 -6.85
C GLU A 91 -11.72 7.50 -7.15
N VAL A 92 -10.90 7.67 -8.19
CA VAL A 92 -10.41 8.97 -8.63
C VAL A 92 -11.58 9.85 -9.10
N VAL A 93 -12.49 9.30 -9.91
CA VAL A 93 -13.68 10.01 -10.41
C VAL A 93 -14.61 10.45 -9.26
N GLU A 94 -14.82 9.60 -8.24
CA GLU A 94 -15.63 9.98 -7.06
C GLU A 94 -15.01 11.14 -6.26
N LYS A 95 -13.68 11.17 -6.12
CA LYS A 95 -12.98 12.26 -5.43
C LYS A 95 -13.11 13.58 -6.18
N TYR A 96 -13.05 13.56 -7.51
CA TYR A 96 -13.26 14.76 -8.33
C TYR A 96 -14.71 15.26 -8.27
N LYS A 97 -15.71 14.38 -8.25
CA LYS A 97 -17.12 14.76 -8.05
C LYS A 97 -17.35 15.44 -6.69
N LYS A 98 -16.81 14.88 -5.60
CA LYS A 98 -16.93 15.47 -4.25
C LYS A 98 -16.21 16.82 -4.11
N GLY A 99 -15.09 17.02 -4.82
CA GLY A 99 -14.39 18.30 -4.85
C GLY A 99 -15.22 19.40 -5.52
N GLN A 100 -15.97 19.06 -6.57
CA GLN A 100 -16.78 19.99 -7.36
C GLN A 100 -18.05 20.46 -6.63
N ASP A 101 -18.63 19.61 -5.76
CA ASP A 101 -19.79 19.98 -4.92
C ASP A 101 -19.40 20.77 -3.65
N SER A 102 -18.10 20.82 -3.32
CA SER A 102 -17.58 21.38 -2.07
C SER A 102 -17.12 22.84 -2.14
N GLU A 103 -17.03 23.44 -3.33
CA GLU A 103 -16.64 24.84 -3.50
C GLU A 103 -17.75 25.84 -3.17
N ASN A 104 -18.98 25.40 -2.89
CA ASN A 104 -20.11 26.29 -2.57
C ASN A 104 -20.73 26.15 -1.17
N SER A 105 -20.21 25.30 -0.27
CA SER A 105 -20.93 25.03 0.99
C SER A 105 -20.12 24.94 2.29
N THR A 106 -18.79 25.18 2.29
CA THR A 106 -17.98 25.02 3.53
C THR A 106 -17.21 26.26 4.01
N MET A 107 -17.30 27.39 3.30
CA MET A 107 -16.64 28.66 3.70
C MET A 107 -17.49 29.59 4.59
N ASN A 108 -18.54 29.12 5.25
CA ASN A 108 -19.33 29.98 6.15
C ASN A 108 -19.61 29.39 7.54
N ARG A 109 -18.55 28.95 8.22
CA ARG A 109 -18.58 28.76 9.69
C ARG A 109 -17.82 29.88 10.42
N ARG A 110 -17.84 31.11 9.89
CA ARG A 110 -17.33 32.25 10.64
C ARG A 110 -18.33 32.54 11.76
N ARG A 111 -17.95 32.22 13.00
CA ARG A 111 -18.72 32.59 14.20
C ARG A 111 -19.04 34.10 14.12
N PRO A 112 -20.27 34.53 14.44
CA PRO A 112 -20.63 35.93 14.38
C PRO A 112 -19.69 36.74 15.27
N ILE A 113 -19.15 37.83 14.72
CA ILE A 113 -18.16 38.67 15.40
C ILE A 113 -18.83 39.38 16.57
N ARG A 114 -18.39 39.11 17.80
CA ARG A 114 -18.86 39.79 19.02
C ARG A 114 -17.91 40.90 19.42
N CYS A 115 -18.48 42.02 19.90
CA CYS A 115 -17.70 43.12 20.44
C CYS A 115 -17.08 42.75 21.80
N TRP A 116 -15.78 43.00 21.97
CA TRP A 116 -15.09 42.76 23.25
C TRP A 116 -15.41 43.79 24.35
N THR A 117 -16.14 44.86 24.03
CA THR A 117 -16.53 45.89 25.01
C THR A 117 -17.96 45.71 25.49
N CYS A 118 -18.91 45.49 24.58
CA CYS A 118 -20.34 45.38 24.93
C CYS A 118 -20.94 43.97 24.75
N GLY A 119 -20.20 43.03 24.16
CA GLY A 119 -20.66 41.66 23.92
C GLY A 119 -21.65 41.48 22.76
N VAL A 120 -22.13 42.58 22.16
CA VAL A 120 -23.12 42.53 21.05
C VAL A 120 -22.46 42.04 19.75
N GLU A 121 -23.19 41.22 18.99
CA GLU A 121 -22.75 40.73 17.69
C GLU A 121 -22.84 41.82 16.61
N GLY A 122 -21.93 41.80 15.63
CA GLY A 122 -21.96 42.67 14.44
C GLY A 122 -20.87 43.73 14.36
N HIS A 123 -20.09 43.95 15.42
CA HIS A 123 -18.95 44.87 15.42
C HIS A 123 -17.82 44.44 16.36
N MET A 124 -16.62 44.98 16.13
CA MET A 124 -15.46 44.83 17.03
C MET A 124 -15.33 46.04 17.95
N LYS A 125 -14.49 45.95 18.98
CA LYS A 125 -14.19 47.05 19.93
C LYS A 125 -13.92 48.41 19.25
N SER A 126 -13.26 48.39 18.08
CA SER A 126 -12.94 49.60 17.31
C SER A 126 -14.14 50.35 16.73
N ARG A 127 -15.30 49.69 16.60
CA ARG A 127 -16.55 50.27 16.09
C ARG A 127 -17.68 50.17 17.11
N CYS A 128 -17.34 50.10 18.40
CA CYS A 128 -18.33 50.05 19.47
C CYS A 128 -18.99 51.43 19.64
N PRO A 129 -20.33 51.53 19.55
CA PRO A 129 -21.04 52.79 19.77
C PRO A 129 -21.16 53.16 21.25
N GLN A 130 -20.83 52.25 22.17
CA GLN A 130 -20.83 52.50 23.61
C GLN A 130 -19.47 53.02 24.09
N PRO A 131 -19.44 53.94 25.09
CA PRO A 131 -18.19 54.43 25.66
C PRO A 131 -17.38 53.29 26.29
N PRO A 132 -16.03 53.37 26.30
CA PRO A 132 -15.20 52.35 26.92
C PRO A 132 -15.52 52.24 28.41
N THR A 133 -16.09 51.11 28.82
CA THR A 133 -16.32 50.79 30.23
C THR A 133 -15.01 50.33 30.86
N GLU A 134 -14.55 51.04 31.89
CA GLU A 134 -13.44 50.63 32.74
C GLU A 134 -13.85 49.41 33.57
N GLN A 135 -13.61 48.21 33.06
CA GLN A 135 -13.66 47.00 33.87
C GLN A 135 -12.33 46.25 33.75
N ASN A 136 -11.36 46.79 34.47
CA ASN A 136 -10.20 46.04 34.95
C ASN A 136 -9.89 46.49 36.39
N GLN A 137 -10.59 45.92 37.36
CA GLN A 137 -10.09 45.70 38.71
C GLN A 137 -10.22 44.18 38.87
N GLY A 138 -9.15 43.39 38.82
CA GLY A 138 -8.02 43.48 39.74
C GLY A 138 -8.22 42.38 40.78
N ASN A 139 -7.68 41.19 40.50
CA ASN A 139 -7.45 40.17 41.53
C ASN A 139 -6.57 40.79 42.63
N ALA A 140 -7.08 40.86 43.86
CA ALA A 140 -6.27 40.95 45.08
C ALA A 140 -7.08 40.47 46.29
N ASN A 141 -6.66 39.33 46.85
CA ASN A 141 -7.02 38.68 48.13
C ASN A 141 -8.49 38.39 48.45
#